data_AF-A0A1H5NT39-F1
#
_entry.id   AF-A0A1H5NT39-F1
#
_cell.length_a   1.000
_cell.length_b   1.000
_cell.length_c   1.000
_cell.angle_alpha   90.00
_cell.angle_beta   90.00
_cell.angle_gamma   90.00
#
_symmetry.space_group_name_H-M   'P 1'
#
loop_
_entity.id
_entity.type
_entity.pdbx_description
1 polymer ?
#
loop_
_entity_poly.entity_id
_entity_poly.type
_entity_poly.pdbx_seq_one_letter_code
_entity_poly.pdbx_strand_id
1 'polypeptide(L)'
;MTEPLRTPPPAPASLRPFADDPARWDAERSCALQTGRIAYDTGSFSVAGEPYLVHERTGWGWLAWTVPADGSMPQRPHHIGVLPPSATWTDRLAARWLARRPAGRMALHATSRGSLRYFAVAVGVIGCFTAVDAIARGIPLGIAVPAALLAPLLADHLPDRLDRRARRRVRIAQGAAATGYLQRLAAWHTGLLRAAADSDRHEPRRAAGIGRHLLWDAAGLLQGQDTRQVSPQLIACERLMLQLADQVTQNTEHTTPEHTTPEDAAADTAGPARPGGPVARILPGVRPTAPETPRYAHSTSSSLKGTLLMAQPGSGPAARTADVYLLFAHEPYYPGPGTREINTAVVAAGSLLHPRVLQPDGARIHRLLTHGRQPGEIIPLSTLTHELRAGADWPAVGDWERVTTDLVQLIHCGHCDALSLGLPDITRALLCSGPHSHVRAYDAAASEFIDYGPAERAAALADVGTFLAALVAEQDLWPGNGLLAPLTARP
;
A
#
# COMPACT_ATOMS: atom_id res chain seq x y z
N MET A 1 -12.05 41.79 21.62
CA MET A 1 -11.18 40.69 21.16
C MET A 1 -11.65 40.33 19.78
N THR A 2 -10.93 40.80 18.77
CA THR A 2 -11.30 40.67 17.36
C THR A 2 -10.62 39.42 16.85
N GLU A 3 -11.40 38.36 16.66
CA GLU A 3 -10.96 37.13 16.00
C GLU A 3 -10.62 37.51 14.54
N PRO A 4 -9.38 37.31 14.05
CA PRO A 4 -9.08 37.61 12.67
C PRO A 4 -9.88 36.64 11.79
N LEU A 5 -10.70 37.20 10.88
CA LEU A 5 -11.40 36.42 9.86
C LEU A 5 -10.36 35.57 9.12
N ARG A 6 -10.34 34.26 9.40
CA ARG A 6 -9.58 33.30 8.60
C ARG A 6 -10.10 33.37 7.17
N THR A 7 -9.23 33.75 6.25
CA THR A 7 -9.50 33.63 4.82
C THR A 7 -9.76 32.15 4.53
N PRO A 8 -10.88 31.78 3.87
CA PRO A 8 -11.11 30.39 3.52
C PRO A 8 -9.96 29.91 2.61
N PRO A 9 -9.49 28.66 2.78
CA PRO A 9 -8.40 28.14 1.95
C PRO A 9 -8.79 28.23 0.47
N PRO A 10 -7.83 28.53 -0.43
CA PRO A 10 -8.10 28.62 -1.86
C PRO A 10 -8.69 27.29 -2.34
N ALA A 11 -9.74 27.36 -3.17
CA ALA A 11 -10.33 26.17 -3.78
C ALA A 11 -9.24 25.36 -4.50
N PRO A 12 -9.28 24.02 -4.43
CA PRO A 12 -8.21 23.22 -4.98
C PRO A 12 -8.24 23.36 -6.51
N ALA A 13 -7.07 23.38 -7.14
CA ALA A 13 -7.00 23.34 -8.59
C ALA A 13 -7.79 22.12 -9.10
N SER A 14 -8.70 22.34 -10.04
CA SER A 14 -9.49 21.25 -10.61
C SER A 14 -8.56 20.20 -11.22
N LEU A 15 -8.91 18.92 -11.06
CA LEU A 15 -8.17 17.84 -11.71
C LEU A 15 -8.15 18.08 -13.22
N ARG A 16 -6.97 17.91 -13.83
CA ARG A 16 -6.73 17.98 -15.26
C ARG A 16 -6.19 16.63 -15.75
N PRO A 17 -6.53 16.19 -16.97
CA PRO A 17 -5.92 14.99 -17.56
C PRO A 17 -4.40 15.08 -17.55
N PHE A 18 -3.74 14.06 -17.00
CA PHE A 18 -2.29 13.92 -16.93
C PHE A 18 -1.59 15.19 -16.46
N ALA A 19 -2.02 15.71 -15.29
CA ALA A 19 -1.51 16.98 -14.76
C ALA A 19 0.03 17.04 -14.65
N ASP A 20 0.67 15.88 -14.42
CA ASP A 20 2.12 15.76 -14.28
C ASP A 20 2.83 15.48 -15.63
N ASP A 21 2.11 15.16 -16.70
CA ASP A 21 2.64 14.92 -18.05
C ASP A 21 1.65 15.39 -19.14
N PRO A 22 1.61 16.71 -19.44
CA PRO A 22 0.68 17.28 -20.42
C PRO A 22 0.89 16.75 -21.84
N ALA A 23 2.13 16.39 -22.21
CA ALA A 23 2.46 15.88 -23.55
C ALA A 23 1.74 14.55 -23.84
N ARG A 24 1.51 13.75 -22.79
CA ARG A 24 0.74 12.51 -22.91
C ARG A 24 -0.72 12.74 -23.28
N TRP A 25 -1.34 13.80 -22.75
CA TRP A 25 -2.70 14.17 -23.16
C TRP A 25 -2.75 14.51 -24.65
N ASP A 26 -1.80 15.30 -25.14
CA ASP A 26 -1.75 15.68 -26.55
C ASP A 26 -1.56 14.48 -27.49
N ALA A 27 -0.75 13.49 -27.08
CA ALA A 27 -0.57 12.25 -27.81
C ALA A 27 -1.84 11.38 -27.86
N GLU A 28 -2.49 11.18 -26.71
CA GLU A 28 -3.75 10.42 -26.61
C GLU A 28 -4.90 11.12 -27.36
N ARG A 29 -4.98 12.45 -27.28
CA ARG A 29 -5.94 13.26 -28.05
C ARG A 29 -5.70 13.11 -29.54
N SER A 30 -4.45 13.25 -30.00
CA SER A 30 -4.11 13.13 -31.43
C SER A 30 -4.44 11.74 -31.97
N CYS A 31 -4.18 10.69 -31.21
CA CYS A 31 -4.55 9.31 -31.53
C CYS A 31 -6.09 9.14 -31.63
N ALA A 32 -6.84 9.72 -30.70
CA ALA A 32 -8.30 9.68 -30.70
C ALA A 32 -8.91 10.38 -31.92
N LEU A 33 -8.38 11.56 -32.27
CA LEU A 33 -8.81 12.34 -33.44
C LEU A 33 -8.47 11.60 -34.74
N GLN A 34 -7.27 11.04 -34.87
CA GLN A 34 -6.84 10.27 -36.06
C GLN A 34 -7.66 9.00 -36.28
N THR A 35 -8.14 8.36 -35.21
CA THR A 35 -8.95 7.14 -35.30
C THR A 35 -10.44 7.40 -35.49
N GLY A 36 -10.88 8.67 -35.57
CA GLY A 36 -12.27 9.06 -35.82
C GLY A 36 -13.24 8.70 -34.68
N ARG A 37 -12.73 8.44 -33.47
CA ARG A 37 -13.51 8.00 -32.31
C ARG A 37 -13.80 9.19 -31.40
N ILE A 38 -14.65 10.10 -31.86
CA ILE A 38 -14.93 11.37 -31.19
C ILE A 38 -16.36 11.36 -30.63
N ALA A 39 -16.56 11.95 -29.45
CA ALA A 39 -17.89 12.18 -28.90
C ALA A 39 -18.56 13.35 -29.65
N TYR A 40 -19.60 13.07 -30.44
CA TYR A 40 -20.42 14.12 -31.05
C TYR A 40 -21.47 14.59 -30.04
N ASP A 41 -21.41 15.87 -29.67
CA ASP A 41 -22.52 16.55 -29.01
C ASP A 41 -23.34 17.28 -30.07
N THR A 42 -24.18 16.52 -30.78
CA THR A 42 -25.18 17.12 -31.68
C THR A 42 -26.56 16.79 -31.13
N GLY A 43 -27.20 17.82 -30.58
CA GLY A 43 -28.63 17.82 -30.29
C GLY A 43 -29.44 17.65 -31.57
N SER A 44 -29.58 16.41 -32.05
CA SER A 44 -30.64 15.90 -32.91
C SER A 44 -30.25 14.51 -33.44
N PHE A 45 -31.14 13.54 -33.23
CA PHE A 45 -31.22 12.24 -33.88
C PHE A 45 -29.96 11.33 -33.95
N SER A 46 -29.92 10.37 -33.00
CA SER A 46 -29.69 8.93 -33.25
C SER A 46 -28.52 8.52 -34.17
N VAL A 47 -27.31 8.39 -33.61
CA VAL A 47 -26.66 7.12 -33.20
C VAL A 47 -25.54 7.54 -32.23
N ALA A 48 -25.80 7.46 -30.92
CA ALA A 48 -24.79 7.81 -29.93
C ALA A 48 -23.66 6.76 -29.95
N GLY A 49 -22.58 7.04 -30.68
CA GLY A 49 -21.34 6.28 -30.54
C GLY A 49 -20.80 6.42 -29.12
N GLU A 50 -20.36 5.33 -28.50
CA GLU A 50 -19.72 5.40 -27.19
C GLU A 50 -18.50 6.35 -27.25
N PRO A 51 -18.39 7.33 -26.34
CA PRO A 51 -17.31 8.31 -26.38
C PRO A 51 -15.97 7.64 -26.13
N TYR A 52 -14.92 8.07 -26.83
CA TYR A 52 -13.56 7.59 -26.55
C TYR A 52 -13.10 8.09 -25.18
N LEU A 53 -12.69 7.15 -24.34
CA LEU A 53 -12.26 7.40 -22.96
C LEU A 53 -10.76 7.20 -22.81
N VAL A 54 -10.07 8.29 -22.49
CA VAL A 54 -8.66 8.27 -22.10
C VAL A 54 -8.57 8.00 -20.61
N HIS A 55 -7.83 6.96 -20.23
CA HIS A 55 -7.73 6.52 -18.84
C HIS A 55 -6.42 6.97 -18.21
N GLU A 56 -6.51 7.65 -17.09
CA GLU A 56 -5.39 8.10 -16.27
C GLU A 56 -5.40 7.35 -14.94
N ARG A 57 -4.23 6.87 -14.50
CA ARG A 57 -4.10 6.15 -13.24
C ARG A 57 -3.54 7.08 -12.18
N THR A 58 -4.10 7.04 -10.99
CA THR A 58 -3.68 7.84 -9.85
C THR A 58 -3.27 6.92 -8.69
N GLY A 59 -2.55 7.44 -7.70
CA GLY A 59 -2.19 6.67 -6.50
C GLY A 59 -3.41 6.16 -5.70
N TRP A 60 -4.58 6.77 -5.92
CA TRP A 60 -5.82 6.47 -5.23
C TRP A 60 -6.88 5.78 -6.13
N GLY A 61 -6.61 5.58 -7.42
CA GLY A 61 -7.58 4.99 -8.33
C GLY A 61 -7.31 5.28 -9.80
N TRP A 62 -8.35 5.68 -10.53
CA TRP A 62 -8.23 6.09 -11.93
C TRP A 62 -9.33 7.08 -12.32
N LEU A 63 -9.03 7.84 -13.36
CA LEU A 63 -9.90 8.79 -14.02
C LEU A 63 -10.10 8.34 -15.47
N ALA A 64 -11.33 8.47 -15.97
CA ALA A 64 -11.61 8.31 -17.39
C ALA A 64 -12.11 9.63 -17.96
N TRP A 65 -11.43 10.15 -18.97
CA TRP A 65 -11.69 11.43 -19.59
C TRP A 65 -12.28 11.23 -20.99
N THR A 66 -13.35 11.95 -21.32
CA THR A 66 -13.81 12.05 -22.71
C THR A 66 -12.89 12.98 -23.49
N VAL A 67 -12.62 12.66 -24.76
CA VAL A 67 -11.98 13.58 -25.70
C VAL A 67 -13.05 14.40 -26.42
N PRO A 68 -13.17 15.71 -26.17
CA PRO A 68 -14.11 16.58 -26.87
C PRO A 68 -13.80 16.70 -28.37
N ALA A 69 -14.84 16.87 -29.19
CA ALA A 69 -14.69 17.00 -30.64
C ALA A 69 -13.97 18.27 -31.09
N ASP A 70 -14.09 19.33 -30.30
CA ASP A 70 -13.42 20.61 -30.52
C ASP A 70 -11.94 20.58 -30.08
N GLY A 71 -11.45 19.44 -29.56
CA GLY A 71 -10.08 19.28 -29.08
C GLY A 71 -9.78 20.02 -27.78
N SER A 72 -10.80 20.61 -27.14
CA SER A 72 -10.68 21.31 -25.87
C SER A 72 -10.32 20.36 -24.71
N MET A 73 -9.82 20.92 -23.61
CA MET A 73 -9.49 20.13 -22.42
C MET A 73 -10.79 19.80 -21.66
N PRO A 74 -11.05 18.51 -21.34
CA PRO A 74 -12.25 18.14 -20.60
C PRO A 74 -12.20 18.72 -19.19
N GLN A 75 -13.28 19.39 -18.78
CA GLN A 75 -13.38 20.01 -17.46
C GLN A 75 -13.66 18.99 -16.34
N ARG A 76 -14.27 17.85 -16.70
CA ARG A 76 -14.68 16.82 -15.74
C ARG A 76 -14.41 15.42 -16.28
N PRO A 77 -14.04 14.46 -15.42
CA PRO A 77 -13.93 13.07 -15.81
C PRO A 77 -15.32 12.45 -16.03
N HIS A 78 -15.40 11.56 -17.01
CA HIS A 78 -16.58 10.77 -17.33
C HIS A 78 -16.83 9.69 -16.28
N HIS A 79 -15.77 9.03 -15.82
CA HIS A 79 -15.80 8.07 -14.72
C HIS A 79 -14.67 8.33 -13.74
N ILE A 80 -14.96 8.15 -12.45
CA ILE A 80 -13.95 8.12 -11.39
C ILE A 80 -14.05 6.78 -10.70
N GLY A 81 -12.96 6.00 -10.73
CA GLY A 81 -12.83 4.77 -9.96
C GLY A 81 -11.91 5.01 -8.77
N VAL A 82 -12.40 4.75 -7.56
CA VAL A 82 -11.62 4.91 -6.33
C VAL A 82 -11.29 3.54 -5.80
N LEU A 83 -10.01 3.22 -5.62
CA LEU A 83 -9.56 1.95 -5.01
C LEU A 83 -9.81 1.96 -3.49
N PRO A 84 -9.94 0.79 -2.82
CA PRO A 84 -10.01 0.76 -1.36
C PRO A 84 -8.71 1.32 -0.73
N PRO A 85 -8.78 1.87 0.50
CA PRO A 85 -7.62 2.41 1.19
C PRO A 85 -6.52 1.36 1.39
N SER A 86 -6.91 0.14 1.77
CA SER A 86 -6.06 -1.05 1.87
C SER A 86 -6.07 -1.87 0.57
N ALA A 87 -5.92 -1.19 -0.58
CA ALA A 87 -6.01 -1.83 -1.89
C ALA A 87 -4.95 -2.93 -2.08
N THR A 88 -5.43 -4.18 -2.08
CA THR A 88 -4.63 -5.37 -2.36
C THR A 88 -4.20 -5.39 -3.83
N TRP A 89 -3.24 -6.25 -4.17
CA TRP A 89 -2.87 -6.49 -5.56
C TRP A 89 -4.07 -6.88 -6.42
N THR A 90 -5.01 -7.64 -5.85
CA THR A 90 -6.20 -8.08 -6.58
C THR A 90 -7.17 -6.94 -6.88
N ASP A 91 -7.24 -5.91 -6.02
CA ASP A 91 -8.03 -4.70 -6.27
C ASP A 91 -7.36 -3.84 -7.34
N ARG A 92 -6.02 -3.75 -7.31
CA ARG A 92 -5.24 -3.06 -8.36
C ARG A 92 -5.37 -3.76 -9.71
N LEU A 93 -5.48 -5.09 -9.74
CA LEU A 93 -5.80 -5.84 -10.95
C LEU A 93 -7.23 -5.61 -11.41
N ALA A 94 -8.21 -5.57 -10.50
CA ALA A 94 -9.59 -5.24 -10.84
C ALA A 94 -9.69 -3.83 -11.45
N ALA A 95 -9.04 -2.85 -10.84
CA ALA A 95 -8.93 -1.50 -11.38
C ALA A 95 -8.18 -1.48 -12.72
N ARG A 96 -7.11 -2.27 -12.86
CA ARG A 96 -6.39 -2.42 -14.13
C ARG A 96 -7.29 -3.02 -15.20
N TRP A 97 -8.08 -4.03 -14.89
CA TRP A 97 -9.03 -4.65 -15.80
C TRP A 97 -10.08 -3.64 -16.26
N LEU A 98 -10.65 -2.88 -15.31
CA LEU A 98 -11.67 -1.86 -15.58
C LEU A 98 -11.12 -0.65 -16.34
N ALA A 99 -9.90 -0.21 -16.04
CA ALA A 99 -9.23 0.92 -16.71
C ALA A 99 -8.58 0.52 -18.04
N ARG A 100 -8.19 -0.76 -18.20
CA ARG A 100 -7.68 -1.28 -19.46
C ARG A 100 -8.79 -1.61 -20.45
N ARG A 101 -10.07 -1.55 -20.05
CA ARG A 101 -11.20 -1.85 -20.95
C ARG A 101 -11.04 -1.08 -22.25
N PRO A 102 -10.68 -1.77 -23.33
CA PRO A 102 -10.95 -1.33 -24.67
C PRO A 102 -12.33 -1.95 -24.96
N ALA A 103 -13.38 -1.48 -24.30
CA ALA A 103 -14.72 -1.92 -24.66
C ALA A 103 -14.94 -1.66 -26.16
N GLY A 104 -14.32 -0.64 -26.76
CA GLY A 104 -14.29 -0.47 -28.22
C GLY A 104 -13.21 -1.23 -29.02
N ARG A 105 -12.47 -2.22 -28.48
CA ARG A 105 -11.61 -3.12 -29.31
C ARG A 105 -11.95 -4.60 -29.18
N MET A 106 -12.69 -5.02 -28.14
CA MET A 106 -13.28 -6.36 -28.07
C MET A 106 -14.80 -6.37 -27.87
N ALA A 107 -15.46 -5.25 -27.57
CA ALA A 107 -16.87 -5.08 -27.92
C ALA A 107 -16.92 -4.59 -29.37
N LEU A 108 -16.72 -5.57 -30.25
CA LEU A 108 -17.63 -5.75 -31.38
C LEU A 108 -19.04 -5.33 -30.88
N HIS A 109 -19.55 -4.22 -31.41
CA HIS A 109 -20.61 -3.38 -30.82
C HIS A 109 -21.79 -4.16 -30.20
N ALA A 110 -22.13 -3.83 -28.95
CA ALA A 110 -23.31 -4.32 -28.22
C ALA A 110 -24.65 -3.91 -28.87
N THR A 111 -24.65 -2.98 -29.82
CA THR A 111 -25.81 -2.65 -30.67
C THR A 111 -25.98 -3.57 -31.86
N SER A 112 -25.01 -4.44 -32.16
CA SER A 112 -25.10 -5.44 -33.22
C SER A 112 -24.88 -6.84 -32.66
N ARG A 113 -25.95 -7.59 -32.41
CA ARG A 113 -25.90 -9.02 -32.02
C ARG A 113 -25.03 -9.90 -32.94
N GLY A 114 -24.64 -9.43 -34.12
CA GLY A 114 -23.77 -10.16 -35.05
C GLY A 114 -22.30 -10.19 -34.65
N SER A 115 -21.80 -9.17 -33.97
CA SER A 115 -20.37 -8.92 -33.82
C SER A 115 -19.71 -9.85 -32.78
N LEU A 116 -20.35 -10.05 -31.62
CA LEU A 116 -19.98 -11.06 -30.62
C LEU A 116 -20.03 -12.50 -31.17
N ARG A 117 -20.95 -12.78 -32.10
CA ARG A 117 -21.04 -14.07 -32.78
C ARG A 117 -19.82 -14.33 -33.65
N TYR A 118 -19.29 -13.33 -34.35
CA TYR A 118 -18.08 -13.50 -35.17
C TYR A 118 -16.84 -13.76 -34.33
N PHE A 119 -16.69 -13.14 -33.14
CA PHE A 119 -15.57 -13.40 -32.25
C PHE A 119 -15.65 -14.79 -31.61
N ALA A 120 -16.83 -15.19 -31.11
CA ALA A 120 -17.05 -16.54 -30.60
C ALA A 120 -16.83 -17.60 -31.69
N VAL A 121 -17.24 -17.32 -32.94
CA VAL A 121 -16.98 -18.18 -34.10
C VAL A 121 -15.48 -18.23 -34.41
N ALA A 122 -14.76 -17.11 -34.43
CA ALA A 122 -13.32 -17.10 -34.68
C ALA A 122 -12.54 -17.86 -33.59
N VAL A 123 -12.87 -17.65 -32.31
CA VAL A 123 -12.28 -18.40 -31.19
C VAL A 123 -12.64 -19.88 -31.26
N GLY A 124 -13.87 -20.21 -31.67
CA GLY A 124 -14.28 -21.60 -31.92
C GLY A 124 -13.49 -22.26 -33.05
N VAL A 125 -13.29 -21.55 -34.17
CA VAL A 125 -12.48 -22.03 -35.30
C VAL A 125 -11.02 -22.25 -34.87
N ILE A 126 -10.42 -21.30 -34.17
CA ILE A 126 -9.06 -21.42 -33.62
C ILE A 126 -8.99 -22.58 -32.62
N GLY A 127 -9.98 -22.72 -31.74
CA GLY A 127 -10.11 -23.83 -30.79
C GLY A 127 -10.20 -25.19 -31.46
N CYS A 128 -10.91 -25.29 -32.59
CA CYS A 128 -10.96 -26.51 -33.40
C CYS A 128 -9.60 -26.83 -34.03
N PHE A 129 -8.92 -25.83 -34.62
CA PHE A 129 -7.58 -26.04 -35.19
C PHE A 129 -6.55 -26.46 -34.13
N THR A 130 -6.57 -25.83 -32.95
CA THR A 130 -5.66 -26.20 -31.85
C THR A 130 -5.99 -27.56 -31.26
N ALA A 131 -7.27 -27.96 -31.21
CA ALA A 131 -7.64 -29.32 -30.80
C ALA A 131 -7.20 -30.39 -31.80
N VAL A 132 -7.32 -30.14 -33.12
CA VAL A 132 -6.82 -31.06 -34.15
C VAL A 132 -5.31 -31.22 -34.05
N ASP A 133 -4.56 -30.12 -33.88
CA ASP A 133 -3.11 -30.15 -33.67
C ASP A 133 -2.72 -30.84 -32.35
N ALA A 134 -3.45 -30.60 -31.26
CA ALA A 134 -3.26 -31.27 -29.98
C ALA A 134 -3.47 -32.79 -30.07
N ILE A 135 -4.51 -33.23 -30.78
CA ILE A 135 -4.81 -34.64 -31.03
C ILE A 135 -3.71 -35.26 -31.90
N ALA A 136 -3.23 -34.56 -32.93
CA ALA A 136 -2.12 -35.01 -33.77
C ALA A 136 -0.81 -35.18 -32.98
N ARG A 137 -0.63 -34.44 -31.88
CA ARG A 137 0.51 -34.55 -30.96
C ARG A 137 0.28 -35.54 -29.81
N GLY A 138 -0.80 -36.33 -29.84
CA GLY A 138 -1.05 -37.42 -28.88
C GLY A 138 -1.84 -37.02 -27.64
N ILE A 139 -2.45 -35.83 -27.60
CA ILE A 139 -3.36 -35.46 -26.49
C ILE A 139 -4.68 -36.24 -26.63
N PRO A 140 -5.17 -36.89 -25.55
CA PRO A 140 -6.42 -37.64 -25.61
C PRO A 140 -7.61 -36.79 -26.06
N LEU A 141 -8.42 -37.35 -26.96
CA LEU A 141 -9.67 -36.76 -27.45
C LEU A 141 -10.60 -36.30 -26.31
N GLY A 142 -10.63 -37.06 -25.21
CA GLY A 142 -11.42 -36.74 -24.02
C GLY A 142 -11.02 -35.45 -23.30
N ILE A 143 -9.87 -34.86 -23.63
CA ILE A 143 -9.37 -33.59 -23.07
C ILE A 143 -9.42 -32.49 -24.12
N ALA A 144 -9.01 -32.80 -25.36
CA ALA A 144 -8.89 -31.80 -26.43
C ALA A 144 -10.23 -31.22 -26.88
N VAL A 145 -11.26 -32.05 -27.12
CA VAL A 145 -12.55 -31.52 -27.63
C VAL A 145 -13.37 -30.78 -26.57
N PRO A 146 -13.44 -31.22 -25.30
CA PRO A 146 -14.09 -30.42 -24.26
C PRO A 146 -13.42 -29.06 -24.06
N ALA A 147 -12.08 -28.98 -24.15
CA ALA A 147 -11.36 -27.70 -24.06
C ALA A 147 -11.69 -26.77 -25.24
N ALA A 148 -11.75 -27.30 -26.47
CA ALA A 148 -12.14 -26.51 -27.65
C ALA A 148 -13.61 -26.03 -27.59
N LEU A 149 -14.52 -26.84 -27.05
CA LEU A 149 -15.92 -26.47 -26.87
C LEU A 149 -16.13 -25.45 -25.74
N LEU A 150 -15.28 -25.48 -24.71
CA LEU A 150 -15.30 -24.52 -23.60
C LEU A 150 -14.72 -23.15 -23.99
N ALA A 151 -13.75 -23.10 -24.91
CA ALA A 151 -13.09 -21.86 -25.33
C ALA A 151 -14.06 -20.75 -25.80
N PRO A 152 -15.03 -20.98 -26.70
CA PRO A 152 -15.98 -19.95 -27.11
C PRO A 152 -16.97 -19.55 -26.00
N LEU A 153 -17.38 -20.49 -25.14
CA LEU A 153 -18.25 -20.20 -23.99
C LEU A 153 -17.53 -19.33 -22.94
N LEU A 154 -16.24 -19.59 -22.72
CA LEU A 154 -15.39 -18.76 -21.87
C LEU A 154 -15.18 -17.39 -22.51
N ALA A 155 -14.93 -17.31 -23.82
CA ALA A 155 -14.77 -16.04 -24.52
C ALA A 155 -16.01 -15.13 -24.43
N ASP A 156 -17.22 -15.71 -24.47
CA ASP A 156 -18.48 -14.97 -24.38
C ASP A 156 -18.85 -14.55 -22.95
N HIS A 157 -18.67 -15.45 -21.96
CA HIS A 157 -19.18 -15.21 -20.59
C HIS A 157 -18.13 -14.77 -19.56
N LEU A 158 -16.85 -15.06 -19.79
CA LEU A 158 -15.79 -14.70 -18.86
C LEU A 158 -15.63 -13.18 -18.70
N PRO A 159 -15.68 -12.35 -19.77
CA PRO A 159 -15.53 -10.90 -19.64
C PRO A 159 -16.57 -10.30 -18.68
N ASP A 160 -17.86 -10.57 -18.91
CA ASP A 160 -18.95 -10.05 -18.06
C ASP A 160 -18.88 -10.54 -16.61
N ARG A 161 -18.39 -11.75 -16.39
CA ARG A 161 -18.16 -12.28 -15.03
C ARG A 161 -16.98 -11.57 -14.36
N LEU A 162 -15.87 -11.37 -15.08
CA LEU A 162 -14.71 -10.64 -14.58
C LEU A 162 -15.06 -9.18 -14.30
N ASP A 163 -15.87 -8.56 -15.14
CA ASP A 163 -16.34 -7.19 -14.96
C ASP A 163 -17.22 -7.03 -13.73
N ARG A 164 -18.21 -7.92 -13.55
CA ARG A 164 -19.01 -7.93 -12.33
C ARG A 164 -18.16 -8.14 -11.09
N ARG A 165 -17.15 -9.01 -11.16
CA ARG A 165 -16.24 -9.27 -10.04
C ARG A 165 -15.31 -8.09 -9.77
N ALA A 166 -14.81 -7.42 -10.81
CA ALA A 166 -13.97 -6.24 -10.69
C ALA A 166 -14.74 -5.04 -10.11
N ARG A 167 -16.00 -4.83 -10.55
CA ARG A 167 -16.89 -3.79 -10.02
C ARG A 167 -17.31 -4.01 -8.56
N ARG A 168 -17.13 -5.22 -8.00
CA ARG A 168 -17.32 -5.48 -6.56
C ARG A 168 -16.13 -5.04 -5.71
N ARG A 169 -14.96 -4.86 -6.32
CA ARG A 169 -13.70 -4.53 -5.64
C ARG A 169 -13.34 -3.06 -5.72
N VAL A 170 -14.03 -2.30 -6.58
CA VAL A 170 -13.82 -0.87 -6.75
C VAL A 170 -15.16 -0.15 -6.74
N ARG A 171 -15.20 1.00 -6.07
CA ARG A 171 -16.29 1.97 -6.14
C ARG A 171 -16.10 2.87 -7.37
N ILE A 172 -17.10 2.89 -8.24
CA ILE A 172 -17.09 3.70 -9.47
C ILE A 172 -18.25 4.67 -9.40
N ALA A 173 -17.94 5.95 -9.55
CA ALA A 173 -18.95 6.99 -9.73
C ALA A 173 -19.13 7.31 -11.21
N GLN A 174 -20.40 7.41 -11.61
CA GLN A 174 -20.83 7.73 -12.96
C GLN A 174 -21.90 8.82 -12.90
N GLY A 175 -21.95 9.66 -13.95
CA GLY A 175 -22.89 10.77 -14.04
C GLY A 175 -22.32 12.10 -13.52
N ALA A 176 -22.71 13.20 -14.17
CA ALA A 176 -22.07 14.50 -14.04
C ALA A 176 -22.05 15.08 -12.62
N ALA A 177 -23.08 14.81 -11.80
CA ALA A 177 -23.16 15.28 -10.43
C ALA A 177 -22.21 14.50 -9.50
N ALA A 178 -22.23 13.17 -9.59
CA ALA A 178 -21.38 12.30 -8.77
C ALA A 178 -19.89 12.48 -9.12
N THR A 179 -19.55 12.53 -10.41
CA THR A 179 -18.16 12.74 -10.85
C THR A 179 -17.67 14.14 -10.52
N GLY A 180 -18.50 15.18 -10.66
CA GLY A 180 -18.14 16.55 -10.29
C GLY A 180 -17.83 16.68 -8.79
N TYR A 181 -18.63 16.04 -7.93
CA TYR A 181 -18.40 16.04 -6.49
C TYR A 181 -17.11 15.29 -6.12
N LEU A 182 -16.91 14.07 -6.64
CA LEU A 182 -15.69 13.31 -6.37
C LEU A 182 -14.44 13.94 -6.95
N GLN A 183 -14.55 14.65 -8.09
CA GLN A 183 -13.42 15.39 -8.65
C GLN A 183 -12.90 16.45 -7.67
N ARG A 184 -13.79 17.16 -6.97
CA ARG A 184 -13.38 18.13 -5.94
C ARG A 184 -12.67 17.45 -4.77
N LEU A 185 -13.23 16.38 -4.21
CA LEU A 185 -12.58 15.62 -3.12
C LEU A 185 -11.24 15.03 -3.54
N ALA A 186 -11.19 14.48 -4.76
CA ALA A 186 -9.97 13.90 -5.31
C ALA A 186 -8.90 14.96 -5.59
N ALA A 187 -9.27 16.19 -5.96
CA ALA A 187 -8.34 17.31 -6.08
C ALA A 187 -7.68 17.63 -4.72
N TRP A 188 -8.48 17.77 -3.66
CA TRP A 188 -7.97 17.96 -2.29
C TRP A 188 -7.05 16.81 -1.86
N HIS A 189 -7.48 15.56 -2.07
CA HIS A 189 -6.68 14.39 -1.71
C HIS A 189 -5.38 14.29 -2.51
N THR A 190 -5.38 14.70 -3.78
CA THR A 190 -4.16 14.75 -4.60
C THR A 190 -3.19 15.82 -4.08
N GLY A 191 -3.70 16.95 -3.60
CA GLY A 191 -2.91 17.95 -2.88
C GLY A 191 -2.28 17.39 -1.60
N LEU A 192 -3.05 16.65 -0.80
CA LEU A 192 -2.55 15.96 0.39
C LEU A 192 -1.46 14.93 0.07
N LEU A 193 -1.61 14.19 -1.03
CA LEU A 193 -0.58 13.23 -1.48
C LEU A 193 0.71 13.92 -1.93
N ARG A 194 0.61 15.07 -2.61
CA ARG A 194 1.79 15.88 -2.95
C ARG A 194 2.48 16.40 -1.70
N ALA A 195 1.74 17.02 -0.79
CA ALA A 195 2.28 17.47 0.49
C ALA A 195 2.93 16.33 1.31
N ALA A 196 2.38 15.11 1.24
CA ALA A 196 2.94 13.93 1.88
C ALA A 196 4.18 13.36 1.16
N ALA A 197 4.32 13.57 -0.15
CA ALA A 197 5.50 13.19 -0.92
C ALA A 197 6.65 14.20 -0.74
N ASP A 198 6.31 15.49 -0.63
CA ASP A 198 7.26 16.59 -0.47
C ASP A 198 7.74 16.77 0.98
N SER A 199 7.18 16.02 1.94
CA SER A 199 7.46 16.15 3.36
C SER A 199 7.75 14.81 4.03
N ASP A 200 8.80 14.78 4.84
CA ASP A 200 9.11 13.63 5.69
C ASP A 200 8.26 13.51 6.96
N ARG A 201 7.36 14.46 7.18
CA ARG A 201 6.51 14.52 8.37
C ARG A 201 5.39 13.49 8.32
N HIS A 202 5.06 12.95 9.48
CA HIS A 202 3.95 12.00 9.62
C HIS A 202 2.58 12.64 9.40
N GLU A 203 2.39 13.90 9.76
CA GLU A 203 1.11 14.60 9.68
C GLU A 203 0.51 14.66 8.26
N PRO A 204 1.23 15.09 7.20
CA PRO A 204 0.70 15.08 5.84
C PRO A 204 0.45 13.66 5.33
N ARG A 205 1.29 12.68 5.69
CA ARG A 205 1.06 11.26 5.35
C ARG A 205 -0.21 10.72 5.99
N ARG A 206 -0.46 11.04 7.26
CA ARG A 206 -1.68 10.68 7.97
C ARG A 206 -2.90 11.37 7.39
N ALA A 207 -2.81 12.65 7.07
CA ALA A 207 -3.88 13.40 6.43
C ALA A 207 -4.23 12.82 5.05
N ALA A 208 -3.22 12.43 4.25
CA ALA A 208 -3.43 11.70 3.00
C ALA A 208 -4.12 10.34 3.26
N GLY A 209 -3.70 9.57 4.27
CA GLY A 209 -4.36 8.33 4.68
C GLY A 209 -5.84 8.52 5.05
N ILE A 210 -6.17 9.52 5.86
CA ILE A 210 -7.57 9.81 6.24
C ILE A 210 -8.36 10.29 5.01
N GLY A 211 -7.77 11.17 4.20
CA GLY A 211 -8.37 11.62 2.94
C GLY A 211 -8.68 10.45 2.00
N ARG A 212 -7.83 9.41 1.98
CA ARG A 212 -8.05 8.19 1.21
C ARG A 212 -9.33 7.47 1.62
N HIS A 213 -9.56 7.33 2.92
CA HIS A 213 -10.78 6.73 3.48
C HIS A 213 -12.02 7.57 3.15
N LEU A 214 -11.96 8.89 3.34
CA LEU A 214 -13.05 9.80 3.01
C LEU A 214 -13.43 9.75 1.52
N LEU A 215 -12.43 9.67 0.63
CA LEU A 215 -12.64 9.56 -0.80
C LEU A 215 -13.33 8.24 -1.17
N TRP A 216 -12.92 7.13 -0.54
CA TRP A 216 -13.55 5.83 -0.73
C TRP A 216 -15.00 5.82 -0.23
N ASP A 217 -15.27 6.39 0.93
CA ASP A 217 -16.62 6.46 1.51
C ASP A 217 -17.57 7.34 0.69
N ALA A 218 -17.10 8.51 0.24
CA ALA A 218 -17.84 9.35 -0.70
C ALA A 218 -18.17 8.60 -2.00
N ALA A 219 -17.21 7.83 -2.54
CA ALA A 219 -17.45 7.01 -3.72
C ALA A 219 -18.48 5.91 -3.47
N GLY A 220 -18.61 5.42 -2.24
CA GLY A 220 -19.59 4.40 -1.85
C GLY A 220 -21.00 4.97 -1.77
N LEU A 221 -21.13 6.16 -1.18
CA LEU A 221 -22.39 6.91 -1.12
C LEU A 221 -22.92 7.27 -2.52
N LEU A 222 -22.01 7.57 -3.44
CA LEU A 222 -22.35 7.93 -4.82
C LEU A 222 -22.59 6.72 -5.72
N GLN A 223 -22.32 5.50 -5.25
CA GLN A 223 -22.51 4.28 -6.01
C GLN A 223 -23.96 3.81 -5.92
N GLY A 224 -24.79 4.25 -6.88
CA GLY A 224 -26.15 3.75 -7.07
C GLY A 224 -27.24 4.43 -6.23
N GLN A 225 -26.92 5.53 -5.53
CA GLN A 225 -27.89 6.36 -4.81
C GLN A 225 -28.01 7.75 -5.47
N ASP A 226 -29.19 8.36 -5.40
CA ASP A 226 -29.36 9.75 -5.84
C ASP A 226 -28.55 10.67 -4.92
N THR A 227 -27.67 11.46 -5.53
CA THR A 227 -26.87 12.51 -4.87
C THR A 227 -27.66 13.38 -3.89
N ARG A 228 -28.95 13.60 -4.13
CA ARG A 228 -29.83 14.39 -3.24
C ARG A 228 -30.07 13.72 -1.89
N GLN A 229 -30.16 12.40 -1.85
CA GLN A 229 -30.47 11.64 -0.63
C GLN A 229 -29.27 11.52 0.31
N VAL A 230 -28.06 11.49 -0.24
CA VAL A 230 -26.78 11.37 0.50
C VAL A 230 -26.09 12.71 0.73
N SER A 231 -26.74 13.82 0.34
CA SER A 231 -26.17 15.17 0.42
C SER A 231 -25.60 15.52 1.81
N PRO A 232 -26.27 15.24 2.96
CA PRO A 232 -25.71 15.55 4.28
C PRO A 232 -24.38 14.84 4.56
N GLN A 233 -24.28 13.55 4.23
CA GLN A 233 -23.07 12.76 4.44
C GLN A 233 -21.94 13.21 3.51
N LEU A 234 -22.27 13.57 2.27
CA LEU A 234 -21.32 14.16 1.33
C LEU A 234 -20.80 15.51 1.86
N ILE A 235 -21.67 16.41 2.31
CA ILE A 235 -21.23 17.70 2.88
C ILE A 235 -20.29 17.48 4.09
N ALA A 236 -20.57 16.48 4.93
CA ALA A 236 -19.67 16.12 6.03
C ALA A 236 -18.30 15.63 5.54
N CYS A 237 -18.25 14.77 4.52
CA CYS A 237 -17.00 14.31 3.91
C CYS A 237 -16.19 15.47 3.31
N GLU A 238 -16.86 16.41 2.63
CA GLU A 238 -16.21 17.60 2.04
C GLU A 238 -15.62 18.50 3.11
N ARG A 239 -16.35 18.77 4.19
CA ARG A 239 -15.84 19.58 5.32
C ARG A 239 -14.63 18.94 5.99
N LEU A 240 -14.65 17.63 6.20
CA LEU A 240 -13.51 16.92 6.79
C LEU A 240 -12.29 16.95 5.87
N MET A 241 -12.48 16.75 4.56
CA MET A 241 -11.38 16.84 3.59
C MET A 241 -10.76 18.25 3.54
N LEU A 242 -11.61 19.28 3.59
CA LEU A 242 -11.18 20.68 3.67
C LEU A 242 -10.38 20.97 4.94
N GLN A 243 -10.85 20.52 6.10
CA GLN A 243 -10.15 20.69 7.37
C GLN A 243 -8.78 20.01 7.36
N LEU A 244 -8.68 18.81 6.77
CA LEU A 244 -7.40 18.11 6.62
C LEU A 244 -6.43 18.88 5.72
N ALA A 245 -6.90 19.41 4.60
CA ALA A 245 -6.07 20.19 3.68
C ALA A 245 -5.60 21.52 4.30
N ASP A 246 -6.49 22.22 5.02
CA ASP A 246 -6.18 23.46 5.74
C ASP A 246 -5.13 23.21 6.83
N GLN A 247 -5.30 22.15 7.63
CA GLN A 247 -4.36 21.79 8.69
C GLN A 247 -2.96 21.47 8.14
N VAL A 248 -2.87 20.74 7.02
CA VAL A 248 -1.57 20.45 6.37
C VAL A 248 -0.92 21.72 5.84
N THR A 249 -1.71 22.63 5.25
CA THR A 249 -1.20 23.90 4.73
C THR A 249 -0.65 24.78 5.85
N GLN A 250 -1.41 24.96 6.93
CA GLN A 250 -1.01 25.75 8.11
C GLN A 250 0.27 25.21 8.76
N ASN A 251 0.37 23.88 8.90
CA ASN A 251 1.55 23.24 9.50
C ASN A 251 2.79 23.33 8.60
N THR A 252 2.60 23.51 7.29
CA THR A 252 3.70 23.71 6.34
C THR A 252 4.18 25.16 6.36
N GLU A 253 3.26 26.14 6.35
CA GLU A 253 3.56 27.58 6.36
C GLU A 253 4.25 28.06 7.65
N HIS A 254 3.85 27.54 8.81
CA HIS A 254 4.45 27.93 10.11
C HIS A 254 5.91 27.47 10.29
N THR A 255 6.49 26.77 9.32
CA THR A 255 7.87 26.27 9.42
C THR A 255 8.81 26.75 8.33
N THR A 256 8.41 27.69 7.47
CA THR A 256 9.34 28.40 6.60
C THR A 256 9.97 29.54 7.41
N PRO A 257 11.26 29.49 7.78
CA PRO A 257 11.88 30.62 8.47
C PRO A 257 11.98 31.81 7.51
N GLU A 258 11.11 32.79 7.69
CA GLU A 258 11.34 34.17 7.25
C GLU A 258 12.49 34.76 8.07
N HIS A 259 13.72 34.46 7.69
CA HIS A 259 14.86 35.28 8.06
C HIS A 259 15.76 35.47 6.85
N THR A 260 15.47 36.55 6.12
CA THR A 260 16.49 37.57 5.81
C THR A 260 15.77 38.82 5.31
N THR A 261 15.57 39.78 6.20
CA THR A 261 15.49 41.20 5.80
C THR A 261 16.91 41.74 5.82
N PRO A 262 17.38 42.43 4.77
CA PRO A 262 18.74 42.91 4.65
C PRO A 262 18.86 44.33 5.20
N GLU A 263 19.76 44.57 6.15
CA GLU A 263 20.35 45.90 6.33
C GLU A 263 21.68 45.83 7.11
N ASP A 264 22.71 46.33 6.42
CA ASP A 264 23.93 46.99 6.90
C ASP A 264 24.99 46.24 7.72
N ALA A 265 25.99 45.75 6.99
CA ALA A 265 27.36 46.25 7.15
C ALA A 265 28.13 46.13 5.83
N ALA A 266 28.22 47.25 5.11
CA ALA A 266 29.16 47.46 4.03
C ALA A 266 30.61 47.64 4.56
N ALA A 267 31.56 47.42 3.63
CA ALA A 267 33.01 47.65 3.69
C ALA A 267 33.87 46.47 4.17
N ASP A 268 34.41 45.69 3.23
CA ASP A 268 35.67 46.07 2.59
C ASP A 268 35.96 45.28 1.30
N THR A 269 36.71 45.94 0.42
CA THR A 269 36.83 45.65 -1.02
C THR A 269 38.19 44.99 -1.35
N ALA A 270 38.18 44.16 -2.42
CA ALA A 270 39.31 43.74 -3.28
C ALA A 270 40.21 42.56 -2.85
N GLY A 271 40.31 41.55 -3.75
CA GLY A 271 41.14 40.33 -3.67
C GLY A 271 42.63 40.53 -4.03
N PRO A 272 43.37 39.57 -4.66
CA PRO A 272 43.02 38.21 -5.14
C PRO A 272 44.11 37.11 -4.86
N ALA A 273 43.90 35.92 -5.47
CA ALA A 273 44.88 34.89 -5.88
C ALA A 273 45.24 33.68 -4.95
N ARG A 274 44.81 32.49 -5.41
CA ARG A 274 45.48 31.16 -5.27
C ARG A 274 46.83 31.18 -6.04
N PRO A 275 47.81 30.25 -5.87
CA PRO A 275 47.62 28.80 -5.70
C PRO A 275 48.68 28.00 -4.89
N GLY A 276 48.37 26.74 -4.57
CA GLY A 276 49.34 25.72 -4.16
C GLY A 276 48.68 24.47 -3.57
N GLY A 277 48.50 23.41 -4.36
CA GLY A 277 48.22 22.04 -3.87
C GLY A 277 49.47 21.39 -3.26
N PRO A 278 49.59 20.05 -3.07
CA PRO A 278 48.69 18.96 -3.50
C PRO A 278 48.50 17.76 -2.52
N VAL A 279 47.51 16.89 -2.83
CA VAL A 279 47.49 15.40 -2.78
C VAL A 279 47.86 14.61 -1.51
N ALA A 280 46.91 13.81 -0.99
CA ALA A 280 46.95 12.32 -0.75
C ALA A 280 45.83 11.94 0.26
N ARG A 281 44.73 11.26 -0.09
CA ARG A 281 44.49 9.83 -0.38
C ARG A 281 44.85 8.83 0.76
N ILE A 282 43.79 8.18 1.26
CA ILE A 282 43.64 6.77 1.73
C ILE A 282 43.59 6.50 3.26
N LEU A 283 42.45 5.89 3.67
CA LEU A 283 42.02 5.20 4.91
C LEU A 283 42.95 4.03 5.38
N PRO A 284 42.61 3.14 6.36
CA PRO A 284 41.91 3.20 7.67
C PRO A 284 42.70 2.49 8.82
N GLY A 285 42.26 2.56 10.09
CA GLY A 285 42.69 1.59 11.12
C GLY A 285 42.48 1.92 12.62
N VAL A 286 41.40 1.36 13.19
CA VAL A 286 41.23 0.77 14.55
C VAL A 286 41.53 1.57 15.86
N ARG A 287 40.44 1.71 16.65
CA ARG A 287 40.19 1.95 18.11
C ARG A 287 41.26 1.48 19.15
N PRO A 288 41.14 1.77 20.48
CA PRO A 288 40.20 2.64 21.24
C PRO A 288 40.83 3.47 22.40
N THR A 289 40.21 4.60 22.76
CA THR A 289 40.21 5.12 24.14
C THR A 289 38.96 5.97 24.37
N ALA A 290 38.18 5.61 25.39
CA ALA A 290 37.25 6.47 26.11
C ALA A 290 37.86 6.73 27.50
N PRO A 291 37.33 7.61 28.38
CA PRO A 291 36.14 8.45 28.25
C PRO A 291 36.33 9.91 28.72
N GLU A 292 35.55 10.86 28.19
CA GLU A 292 35.13 12.04 28.98
C GLU A 292 33.66 12.37 28.72
N THR A 293 32.92 12.33 29.81
CA THR A 293 31.54 12.82 30.03
C THR A 293 31.40 14.32 29.80
N PRO A 294 30.18 14.78 29.47
CA PRO A 294 29.54 15.78 30.31
C PRO A 294 28.17 15.30 30.84
N ARG A 295 28.11 15.21 32.18
CA ARG A 295 26.96 15.47 33.06
C ARG A 295 26.44 16.90 32.81
N TYR A 296 25.20 17.34 33.03
CA TYR A 296 23.95 16.86 33.62
C TYR A 296 22.89 17.92 33.21
N ALA A 297 21.64 17.53 32.99
CA ALA A 297 20.48 18.23 33.58
C ALA A 297 19.24 17.33 33.52
N HIS A 298 18.88 16.81 34.69
CA HIS A 298 17.62 16.18 34.98
C HIS A 298 16.47 17.19 34.86
N SER A 299 15.37 16.76 34.23
CA SER A 299 14.03 17.12 34.68
C SER A 299 13.17 15.85 34.68
N THR A 300 13.00 15.33 35.88
CA THR A 300 12.05 14.30 36.29
C THR A 300 10.64 14.85 36.41
N SER A 301 9.67 13.92 36.40
CA SER A 301 8.21 14.06 36.58
C SER A 301 7.43 14.51 35.35
N SER A 302 6.26 13.97 34.99
CA SER A 302 5.45 12.79 35.33
C SER A 302 4.08 13.12 34.75
N SER A 303 3.50 12.28 33.90
CA SER A 303 2.04 12.15 33.82
C SER A 303 1.69 10.83 33.15
N LEU A 304 1.85 9.77 33.95
CA LEU A 304 1.23 8.47 33.77
C LEU A 304 -0.19 8.57 34.33
N LYS A 305 -1.21 8.51 33.47
CA LYS A 305 -2.62 8.31 33.86
C LYS A 305 -3.40 7.78 32.64
N GLY A 306 -4.01 6.60 32.64
CA GLY A 306 -4.05 5.56 33.66
C GLY A 306 -4.44 4.21 33.02
N THR A 307 -3.76 3.17 33.47
CA THR A 307 -4.14 1.77 33.31
C THR A 307 -5.26 1.48 34.31
N LEU A 308 -6.36 0.88 33.83
CA LEU A 308 -7.37 0.29 34.68
C LEU A 308 -6.87 -1.11 35.06
N LEU A 309 -6.29 -1.21 36.25
CA LEU A 309 -5.87 -2.44 36.92
C LEU A 309 -7.10 -3.30 37.28
N MET A 310 -7.10 -4.54 36.83
CA MET A 310 -7.77 -5.65 37.52
C MET A 310 -6.69 -6.62 37.96
N ALA A 311 -6.51 -6.77 39.26
CA ALA A 311 -5.60 -7.73 39.86
C ALA A 311 -6.11 -9.16 39.62
N GLN A 312 -5.28 -10.05 39.08
CA GLN A 312 -5.49 -11.50 39.13
C GLN A 312 -4.46 -12.18 40.04
N PRO A 313 -4.85 -13.28 40.70
CA PRO A 313 -4.06 -13.93 41.74
C PRO A 313 -2.85 -14.66 41.14
N GLY A 314 -1.71 -14.55 41.83
CA GLY A 314 -0.44 -15.10 41.39
C GLY A 314 -0.49 -16.61 41.14
N SER A 315 -0.17 -17.01 39.91
CA SER A 315 0.34 -18.34 39.63
C SER A 315 1.86 -18.32 39.87
N GLY A 316 2.34 -19.23 40.72
CA GLY A 316 3.74 -19.35 41.12
C GLY A 316 4.73 -19.62 39.98
N PRO A 317 6.04 -19.68 40.30
CA PRO A 317 7.12 -19.72 39.32
C PRO A 317 7.23 -21.12 38.70
N ALA A 318 6.34 -21.43 37.76
CA ALA A 318 6.61 -22.48 36.79
C ALA A 318 7.79 -22.03 35.91
N ALA A 319 8.76 -22.93 35.73
CA ALA A 319 10.05 -22.69 35.11
C ALA A 319 9.98 -21.78 33.88
N ARG A 320 10.76 -20.69 33.91
CA ARG A 320 10.96 -19.76 32.79
C ARG A 320 11.71 -20.48 31.67
N THR A 321 10.99 -21.23 30.84
CA THR A 321 11.53 -21.77 29.58
C THR A 321 11.69 -20.59 28.64
N ALA A 322 12.93 -20.24 28.28
CA ALA A 322 13.16 -19.18 27.31
C ALA A 322 12.55 -19.60 25.96
N ASP A 323 11.52 -18.88 25.54
CA ASP A 323 10.78 -19.17 24.32
C ASP A 323 11.60 -18.81 23.08
N VAL A 324 11.30 -19.48 21.97
CA VAL A 324 11.72 -19.03 20.63
C VAL A 324 10.76 -17.92 20.20
N TYR A 325 11.25 -16.95 19.43
CA TYR A 325 10.44 -15.81 19.00
C TYR A 325 10.24 -15.81 17.49
N LEU A 326 9.01 -15.53 17.06
CA LEU A 326 8.69 -15.32 15.66
C LEU A 326 8.75 -13.82 15.34
N LEU A 327 9.55 -13.46 14.34
CA LEU A 327 9.57 -12.11 13.76
C LEU A 327 8.86 -12.12 12.42
N PHE A 328 7.92 -11.19 12.22
CA PHE A 328 7.25 -11.04 10.93
C PHE A 328 6.93 -9.57 10.64
N ALA A 329 7.04 -9.20 9.37
CA ALA A 329 6.56 -7.91 8.89
C ALA A 329 5.08 -8.02 8.53
N HIS A 330 4.36 -6.92 8.71
CA HIS A 330 2.94 -6.82 8.36
C HIS A 330 2.66 -5.45 7.73
N GLU A 331 1.41 -5.23 7.32
CA GLU A 331 0.99 -3.92 6.81
C GLU A 331 1.22 -2.85 7.89
N PRO A 332 1.92 -1.74 7.58
CA PRO A 332 2.21 -0.71 8.56
C PRO A 332 0.96 -0.08 9.18
N TYR A 333 0.98 0.16 10.48
CA TYR A 333 -0.08 0.90 11.18
C TYR A 333 0.51 1.82 12.27
N TYR A 334 -0.31 2.71 12.81
CA TYR A 334 0.08 3.62 13.88
C TYR A 334 -0.85 3.40 15.08
N PRO A 335 -0.33 2.96 16.24
CA PRO A 335 -1.17 2.62 17.40
C PRO A 335 -1.85 3.83 18.04
N GLY A 336 -1.37 5.04 17.75
CA GLY A 336 -2.02 6.28 18.19
C GLY A 336 -1.43 7.54 17.55
N PRO A 337 -2.05 8.72 17.77
CA PRO A 337 -1.52 10.00 17.30
C PRO A 337 -0.11 10.25 17.83
N GLY A 338 0.84 10.63 16.97
CA GLY A 338 2.23 10.93 17.37
C GLY A 338 3.09 9.71 17.71
N THR A 339 2.57 8.49 17.53
CA THR A 339 3.36 7.27 17.71
C THR A 339 4.18 6.93 16.46
N ARG A 340 5.25 6.17 16.63
CA ARG A 340 6.03 5.66 15.50
C ARG A 340 5.21 4.64 14.72
N GLU A 341 5.47 4.54 13.42
CA GLU A 341 4.92 3.47 12.59
C GLU A 341 5.28 2.12 13.20
N ILE A 342 4.37 1.17 13.17
CA ILE A 342 4.66 -0.23 13.48
C ILE A 342 4.44 -1.01 12.18
N ASN A 343 5.48 -1.68 11.72
CA ASN A 343 5.46 -2.46 10.48
C ASN A 343 6.05 -3.87 10.66
N THR A 344 6.55 -4.18 11.86
CA THR A 344 7.14 -5.46 12.22
C THR A 344 6.78 -5.80 13.66
N ALA A 345 6.50 -7.07 13.93
CA ALA A 345 6.22 -7.56 15.27
C ALA A 345 7.09 -8.77 15.60
N VAL A 346 7.43 -8.90 16.88
CA VAL A 346 8.05 -10.10 17.46
C VAL A 346 7.15 -10.64 18.56
N VAL A 347 6.77 -11.91 18.46
CA VAL A 347 5.91 -12.61 19.41
C VAL A 347 6.59 -13.87 19.93
N ALA A 348 6.21 -14.31 21.13
CA ALA A 348 6.57 -15.64 21.61
C ALA A 348 5.99 -16.71 20.65
N ALA A 349 6.75 -17.79 20.42
CA ALA A 349 6.31 -18.92 19.60
C ALA A 349 4.91 -19.41 20.03
N GLY A 350 4.68 -19.48 21.34
CA GLY A 350 3.43 -19.95 21.94
C GLY A 350 2.19 -19.18 21.47
N SER A 351 2.31 -17.93 21.02
CA SER A 351 1.18 -17.16 20.48
C SER A 351 0.54 -17.82 19.26
N LEU A 352 1.29 -18.65 18.52
CA LEU A 352 0.78 -19.44 17.40
C LEU A 352 -0.19 -20.56 17.82
N LEU A 353 -0.18 -20.94 19.11
CA LEU A 353 -1.08 -21.94 19.69
C LEU A 353 -2.36 -21.32 20.25
N HIS A 354 -2.53 -19.99 20.14
CA HIS A 354 -3.71 -19.32 20.63
C HIS A 354 -4.95 -19.71 19.79
N PRO A 355 -6.14 -19.97 20.41
CA PRO A 355 -7.33 -20.44 19.70
C PRO A 355 -7.89 -19.51 18.62
N ARG A 356 -7.50 -18.22 18.63
CA ARG A 356 -7.88 -17.23 17.61
C ARG A 356 -6.91 -17.16 16.43
N VAL A 357 -5.76 -17.84 16.49
CA VAL A 357 -4.92 -18.07 15.32
C VAL A 357 -5.49 -19.25 14.55
N LEU A 358 -5.49 -19.20 13.22
CA LEU A 358 -5.91 -20.30 12.36
C LEU A 358 -5.23 -21.63 12.75
N GLN A 359 -6.03 -22.61 13.16
CA GLN A 359 -5.59 -23.98 13.46
C GLN A 359 -6.09 -24.95 12.38
N PRO A 360 -5.32 -26.01 12.06
CA PRO A 360 -4.09 -26.49 12.72
C PRO A 360 -2.80 -25.78 12.28
N ASP A 361 -2.91 -24.76 11.42
CA ASP A 361 -1.77 -24.13 10.74
C ASP A 361 -0.83 -23.44 11.74
N GLY A 362 -1.36 -22.68 12.70
CA GLY A 362 -0.59 -22.08 13.79
C GLY A 362 0.23 -23.13 14.56
N ALA A 363 -0.38 -24.24 14.95
CA ALA A 363 0.34 -25.33 15.63
C ALA A 363 1.41 -26.02 14.77
N ARG A 364 1.22 -26.10 13.45
CA ARG A 364 2.25 -26.62 12.53
C ARG A 364 3.42 -25.65 12.37
N ILE A 365 3.15 -24.36 12.27
CA ILE A 365 4.18 -23.31 12.23
C ILE A 365 4.94 -23.26 13.54
N HIS A 366 4.24 -23.35 14.68
CA HIS A 366 4.86 -23.44 16.01
C HIS A 366 5.86 -24.60 16.08
N ARG A 367 5.48 -25.79 15.58
CA ARG A 367 6.38 -26.95 15.56
C ARG A 367 7.63 -26.69 14.71
N LEU A 368 7.49 -26.09 13.54
CA LEU A 368 8.65 -25.73 12.70
C LEU A 368 9.57 -24.72 13.39
N LEU A 369 8.96 -23.73 14.05
CA LEU A 369 9.68 -22.67 14.74
C LEU A 369 10.38 -23.14 16.01
N THR A 370 9.92 -24.22 16.65
CA THR A 370 10.53 -24.72 17.90
C THR A 370 11.47 -25.90 17.68
N HIS A 371 11.41 -26.57 16.52
CA HIS A 371 12.23 -27.74 16.25
C HIS A 371 13.70 -27.39 15.99
N GLY A 372 14.59 -27.88 16.87
CA GLY A 372 16.05 -27.72 16.72
C GLY A 372 16.55 -26.30 16.98
N ARG A 373 15.76 -25.46 17.67
CA ARG A 373 16.07 -24.05 17.92
C ARG A 373 16.57 -23.80 19.32
N GLN A 374 17.34 -22.72 19.46
CA GLN A 374 17.85 -22.30 20.76
C GLN A 374 16.81 -21.44 21.49
N PRO A 375 16.69 -21.59 22.81
CA PRO A 375 15.90 -20.68 23.63
C PRO A 375 16.32 -19.21 23.41
N GLY A 376 15.36 -18.31 23.21
CA GLY A 376 15.61 -16.90 22.95
C GLY A 376 15.97 -16.54 21.49
N GLU A 377 16.03 -17.52 20.58
CA GLU A 377 16.32 -17.28 19.17
C GLU A 377 15.18 -16.50 18.49
N ILE A 378 15.52 -15.46 17.74
CA ILE A 378 14.55 -14.69 16.93
C ILE A 378 14.58 -15.24 15.51
N ILE A 379 13.45 -15.78 15.06
CA ILE A 379 13.32 -16.41 13.76
C ILE A 379 12.39 -15.56 12.89
N PRO A 380 12.94 -14.86 11.89
CA PRO A 380 12.14 -14.24 10.85
C PRO A 380 11.32 -15.25 10.08
N LEU A 381 10.08 -14.89 9.74
CA LEU A 381 9.24 -15.67 8.83
C LEU A 381 9.89 -15.91 7.47
N SER A 382 10.74 -14.99 7.02
CA SER A 382 11.56 -15.14 5.81
C SER A 382 12.58 -16.27 5.93
N THR A 383 13.15 -16.50 7.12
CA THR A 383 14.03 -17.63 7.41
C THR A 383 13.26 -18.94 7.29
N LEU A 384 12.08 -19.04 7.92
CA LEU A 384 11.20 -20.22 7.79
C LEU A 384 10.80 -20.46 6.33
N THR A 385 10.44 -19.40 5.61
CA THR A 385 10.13 -19.47 4.18
C THR A 385 11.31 -20.01 3.38
N HIS A 386 12.52 -19.56 3.69
CA HIS A 386 13.72 -20.06 3.02
C HIS A 386 13.95 -21.55 3.28
N GLU A 387 13.84 -21.99 4.53
CA GLU A 387 13.99 -23.41 4.93
C GLU A 387 12.94 -24.31 4.28
N LEU A 388 11.73 -23.80 4.06
CA LEU A 388 10.65 -24.44 3.31
C LEU A 388 10.84 -24.30 1.79
N ARG A 389 12.08 -24.50 1.32
CA ARG A 389 12.49 -24.44 -0.10
C ARG A 389 12.04 -23.14 -0.76
N ALA A 390 12.38 -22.01 -0.14
CA ALA A 390 11.97 -20.68 -0.57
C ALA A 390 10.44 -20.49 -0.70
N GLY A 391 9.68 -21.20 0.15
CA GLY A 391 8.24 -21.11 0.28
C GLY A 391 7.44 -22.12 -0.53
N ALA A 392 8.09 -22.97 -1.33
CA ALA A 392 7.41 -24.00 -2.12
C ALA A 392 6.64 -25.01 -1.24
N ASP A 393 7.11 -25.25 -0.01
CA ASP A 393 6.52 -26.24 0.89
C ASP A 393 5.48 -25.64 1.87
N TRP A 394 5.22 -24.33 1.81
CA TRP A 394 4.18 -23.68 2.64
C TRP A 394 2.80 -24.36 2.55
N PRO A 395 2.30 -24.77 1.37
CA PRO A 395 1.00 -25.45 1.27
C PRO A 395 0.89 -26.75 2.08
N ALA A 396 2.01 -27.43 2.35
CA ALA A 396 2.04 -28.63 3.19
C ALA A 396 2.03 -28.30 4.69
N VAL A 397 2.44 -27.08 5.06
CA VAL A 397 2.47 -26.58 6.43
C VAL A 397 1.13 -25.90 6.77
N GLY A 398 0.74 -24.87 6.03
CA GLY A 398 -0.47 -24.09 6.31
C GLY A 398 -0.47 -22.71 5.66
N ASP A 399 -1.55 -21.96 5.87
CA ASP A 399 -1.74 -20.59 5.40
C ASP A 399 -1.06 -19.58 6.34
N TRP A 400 0.23 -19.33 6.09
CA TRP A 400 1.02 -18.39 6.90
C TRP A 400 0.53 -16.94 6.80
N GLU A 401 -0.05 -16.53 5.67
CA GLU A 401 -0.58 -15.17 5.48
C GLU A 401 -1.76 -14.93 6.41
N ARG A 402 -2.65 -15.92 6.51
CA ARG A 402 -3.78 -15.85 7.43
C ARG A 402 -3.35 -15.95 8.89
N VAL A 403 -2.39 -16.82 9.21
CA VAL A 403 -1.82 -16.93 10.56
C VAL A 403 -1.19 -15.61 11.01
N THR A 404 -0.39 -14.96 10.16
CA THR A 404 0.20 -13.65 10.50
C THR A 404 -0.85 -12.56 10.65
N THR A 405 -1.90 -12.58 9.82
CA THR A 405 -3.05 -11.67 9.98
C THR A 405 -3.74 -11.86 11.34
N ASP A 406 -3.98 -13.10 11.76
CA ASP A 406 -4.60 -13.42 13.04
C ASP A 406 -3.70 -13.00 14.22
N LEU A 407 -2.38 -13.18 14.10
CA LEU A 407 -1.41 -12.69 15.10
C LEU A 407 -1.45 -11.18 15.26
N VAL A 408 -1.49 -10.41 14.16
CA VAL A 408 -1.63 -8.94 14.25
C VAL A 408 -2.91 -8.55 14.99
N GLN A 409 -4.02 -9.24 14.72
CA GLN A 409 -5.29 -8.98 15.43
C GLN A 409 -5.17 -9.32 16.93
N LEU A 410 -4.47 -10.38 17.30
CA LEU A 410 -4.22 -10.71 18.69
C LEU A 410 -3.43 -9.64 19.43
N ILE A 411 -2.38 -9.13 18.79
CA ILE A 411 -1.56 -8.03 19.31
C ILE A 411 -2.43 -6.79 19.52
N HIS A 412 -3.22 -6.41 18.51
CA HIS A 412 -4.10 -5.24 18.58
C HIS A 412 -5.16 -5.32 19.67
N CYS A 413 -5.72 -6.52 19.89
CA CYS A 413 -6.72 -6.73 20.94
C CYS A 413 -6.10 -6.96 22.33
N GLY A 414 -4.77 -6.92 22.47
CA GLY A 414 -4.09 -7.16 23.75
C GLY A 414 -4.28 -8.59 24.28
N HIS A 415 -4.40 -9.56 23.38
CA HIS A 415 -4.59 -10.97 23.74
C HIS A 415 -3.29 -11.79 23.70
N CYS A 416 -2.18 -11.16 23.35
CA CYS A 416 -0.83 -11.62 23.59
C CYS A 416 0.11 -10.40 23.64
N ASP A 417 1.27 -10.56 24.26
CA ASP A 417 2.32 -9.55 24.23
C ASP A 417 3.12 -9.66 22.92
N ALA A 418 3.64 -8.51 22.49
CA ALA A 418 4.54 -8.43 21.34
C ALA A 418 5.49 -7.24 21.47
N LEU A 419 6.72 -7.42 20.97
CA LEU A 419 7.58 -6.30 20.66
C LEU A 419 7.18 -5.75 19.28
N SER A 420 6.56 -4.58 19.27
CA SER A 420 6.11 -3.91 18.06
C SER A 420 7.13 -2.86 17.60
N LEU A 421 7.57 -2.94 16.35
CA LEU A 421 8.70 -2.17 15.82
C LEU A 421 8.33 -1.43 14.53
N GLY A 422 8.81 -0.18 14.46
CA GLY A 422 8.84 0.62 13.23
C GLY A 422 10.21 0.55 12.59
N LEU A 423 10.45 -0.49 11.81
CA LEU A 423 11.76 -0.67 11.17
C LEU A 423 11.88 0.23 9.94
N PRO A 424 13.06 0.82 9.69
CA PRO A 424 13.35 1.49 8.42
C PRO A 424 13.14 0.55 7.24
N ASP A 425 12.77 1.09 6.07
CA ASP A 425 12.43 0.27 4.90
C ASP A 425 13.52 -0.72 4.49
N ILE A 426 14.80 -0.31 4.55
CA ILE A 426 15.92 -1.20 4.19
C ILE A 426 16.08 -2.34 5.20
N THR A 427 15.97 -2.04 6.50
CA THR A 427 16.03 -3.03 7.58
C THR A 427 14.89 -4.02 7.46
N ARG A 428 13.66 -3.52 7.22
CA ARG A 428 12.48 -4.35 6.99
C ARG A 428 12.66 -5.25 5.77
N ALA A 429 13.15 -4.71 4.65
CA ALA A 429 13.41 -5.48 3.43
C ALA A 429 14.44 -6.60 3.66
N LEU A 430 15.51 -6.33 4.41
CA LEU A 430 16.51 -7.33 4.79
C LEU A 430 15.91 -8.47 5.63
N LEU A 431 15.08 -8.13 6.63
CA LEU A 431 14.42 -9.12 7.48
C LEU A 431 13.32 -9.90 6.75
N CYS A 432 12.71 -9.33 5.71
CA CYS A 432 11.74 -10.02 4.84
C CYS A 432 12.41 -10.87 3.75
N SER A 433 13.72 -10.74 3.56
CA SER A 433 14.48 -11.50 2.56
C SER A 433 15.11 -12.75 3.19
N GLY A 434 15.45 -13.73 2.34
CA GLY A 434 16.12 -14.96 2.78
C GLY A 434 17.46 -14.66 3.45
N PRO A 435 17.96 -15.56 4.32
CA PRO A 435 19.17 -15.35 5.13
C PRO A 435 20.45 -15.09 4.30
N HIS A 436 20.46 -15.51 3.04
CA HIS A 436 21.58 -15.34 2.11
C HIS A 436 21.25 -14.37 0.95
N SER A 437 20.13 -13.68 1.01
CA SER A 437 19.68 -12.76 -0.03
C SER A 437 20.37 -11.39 0.10
N HIS A 438 20.46 -10.69 -1.02
CA HIS A 438 20.90 -9.29 -1.08
C HIS A 438 19.71 -8.39 -1.41
N VAL A 439 19.68 -7.21 -0.79
CA VAL A 439 18.70 -6.15 -1.04
C VAL A 439 19.45 -4.95 -1.58
N ARG A 440 18.98 -4.42 -2.71
CA ARG A 440 19.58 -3.25 -3.37
C ARG A 440 18.69 -2.03 -3.15
N ALA A 441 19.24 -0.96 -2.57
CA ALA A 441 18.56 0.32 -2.45
C ALA A 441 19.15 1.32 -3.45
N TYR A 442 18.30 2.17 -4.02
CA TYR A 442 18.75 3.30 -4.83
C TYR A 442 18.88 4.54 -3.95
N ASP A 443 20.09 5.08 -3.84
CA ASP A 443 20.32 6.37 -3.20
C ASP A 443 20.16 7.47 -4.26
N ALA A 444 19.09 8.25 -4.15
CA ALA A 444 18.82 9.36 -5.06
C ALA A 444 19.79 10.53 -4.89
N ALA A 445 20.38 10.72 -3.71
CA ALA A 445 21.32 11.81 -3.44
C ALA A 445 22.69 11.52 -4.08
N ALA A 446 23.16 10.28 -4.00
CA ALA A 446 24.40 9.82 -4.62
C ALA A 446 24.22 9.30 -6.06
N SER A 447 22.97 9.12 -6.51
CA SER A 447 22.60 8.52 -7.80
C SER A 447 23.23 7.14 -8.02
N GLU A 448 23.35 6.35 -6.95
CA GLU A 448 23.99 5.04 -6.96
C GLU A 448 23.12 3.97 -6.31
N PHE A 449 23.47 2.70 -6.54
CA PHE A 449 22.83 1.58 -5.88
C PHE A 449 23.72 1.05 -4.77
N ILE A 450 23.17 0.93 -3.56
CA ILE A 450 23.83 0.34 -2.40
C ILE A 450 23.30 -1.08 -2.23
N ASP A 451 24.21 -2.05 -2.20
CA ASP A 451 23.90 -3.46 -1.96
C ASP A 451 24.06 -3.81 -0.48
N TYR A 452 22.99 -4.30 0.14
CA TYR A 452 22.94 -4.79 1.50
C TYR A 452 22.82 -6.32 1.46
N GLY A 453 23.57 -7.03 2.30
CA GLY A 453 23.68 -8.48 2.26
C GLY A 453 23.43 -9.17 3.60
N PRO A 454 23.94 -10.40 3.75
CA PRO A 454 23.74 -11.20 4.95
C PRO A 454 24.32 -10.59 6.23
N ALA A 455 25.40 -9.82 6.13
CA ALA A 455 26.03 -9.16 7.28
C ALA A 455 25.14 -8.06 7.86
N GLU A 456 24.54 -7.24 6.99
CA GLU A 456 23.62 -6.17 7.37
C GLU A 456 22.32 -6.74 7.92
N ARG A 457 21.83 -7.85 7.37
CA ARG A 457 20.70 -8.60 7.93
C ARG A 457 21.00 -9.13 9.33
N ALA A 458 22.19 -9.68 9.56
CA ALA A 458 22.60 -10.18 10.87
C ALA A 458 22.71 -9.05 11.90
N ALA A 459 23.25 -7.88 11.51
CA ALA A 459 23.27 -6.69 12.36
C ALA A 459 21.84 -6.23 12.72
N ALA A 460 20.93 -6.18 11.75
CA ALA A 460 19.53 -5.84 11.99
C ALA A 460 18.85 -6.79 12.99
N LEU A 461 19.13 -8.10 12.91
CA LEU A 461 18.62 -9.07 13.88
C LEU A 461 19.22 -8.89 15.27
N ALA A 462 20.51 -8.55 15.37
CA ALA A 462 21.16 -8.27 16.64
C ALA A 462 20.56 -7.02 17.31
N ASP A 463 20.23 -5.99 16.55
CA ASP A 463 19.56 -4.79 17.06
C ASP A 463 18.17 -5.12 17.62
N VAL A 464 17.36 -5.89 16.86
CA VAL A 464 16.06 -6.38 17.36
C VAL A 464 16.21 -7.26 18.59
N GLY A 465 17.24 -8.12 18.62
CA GLY A 465 17.61 -8.93 19.77
C GLY A 465 17.92 -8.10 21.01
N THR A 466 18.58 -6.97 20.85
CA THR A 466 18.87 -6.04 21.95
C THR A 466 17.60 -5.43 22.54
N PHE A 467 16.66 -5.00 21.69
CA PHE A 467 15.36 -4.49 22.15
C PHE A 467 14.53 -5.57 22.86
N LEU A 468 14.53 -6.79 22.31
CA LEU A 468 13.80 -7.90 22.89
C LEU A 468 14.39 -8.32 24.25
N ALA A 469 15.72 -8.41 24.35
CA ALA A 469 16.39 -8.75 25.60
C ALA A 469 16.09 -7.74 26.71
N ALA A 470 16.04 -6.44 26.38
CA ALA A 470 15.67 -5.40 27.33
C ALA A 470 14.22 -5.57 27.83
N LEU A 471 13.28 -5.90 26.94
CA LEU A 471 11.88 -6.14 27.30
C LEU A 471 11.72 -7.40 28.16
N VAL A 472 12.34 -8.50 27.75
CA VAL A 472 12.25 -9.81 28.44
C VAL A 472 12.95 -9.80 29.80
N ALA A 473 13.96 -8.96 29.98
CA ALA A 473 14.58 -8.76 31.30
C ALA A 473 13.60 -8.19 32.34
N GLU A 474 12.60 -7.43 31.91
CA GLU A 474 11.52 -6.92 32.77
C GLU A 474 10.39 -7.93 32.92
N GLN A 475 9.90 -8.48 31.80
CA GLN A 475 8.81 -9.44 31.76
C GLN A 475 8.87 -10.31 30.49
N ASP A 476 8.78 -11.64 30.64
CA ASP A 476 8.67 -12.55 29.50
C ASP A 476 7.44 -12.19 28.64
N LEU A 477 7.56 -12.29 27.31
CA LEU A 477 6.43 -12.04 26.40
C LEU A 477 5.33 -13.06 26.64
N TRP A 478 4.17 -12.61 27.15
CA TRP A 478 3.03 -13.47 27.39
C TRP A 478 2.36 -13.93 26.08
N PRO A 479 2.28 -15.24 25.80
CA PRO A 479 1.74 -15.76 24.54
C PRO A 479 0.20 -15.71 24.41
N GLY A 480 -0.51 -15.30 25.46
CA GLY A 480 -1.97 -15.34 25.53
C GLY A 480 -2.53 -16.45 26.42
N ASN A 481 -3.85 -16.48 26.57
CA ASN A 481 -4.55 -17.46 27.42
C ASN A 481 -5.11 -18.63 26.61
N GLY A 482 -5.29 -19.78 27.28
CA GLY A 482 -6.00 -20.93 26.70
C GLY A 482 -5.30 -21.56 25.50
N LEU A 483 -3.96 -21.53 25.50
CA LEU A 483 -3.16 -22.10 24.41
C LEU A 483 -3.47 -23.57 24.20
N LEU A 484 -3.55 -23.98 22.94
CA LEU A 484 -3.70 -25.38 22.56
C LEU A 484 -2.41 -26.15 22.82
N ALA A 485 -2.53 -27.47 23.01
CA ALA A 485 -1.36 -28.32 23.16
C ALA A 485 -0.49 -28.28 21.88
N PRO A 486 0.85 -28.14 22.00
CA PRO A 486 1.74 -28.22 20.85
C PRO A 486 1.58 -29.56 20.11
N LEU A 487 1.76 -29.54 18.78
CA LEU A 487 1.86 -30.79 18.04
C LEU A 487 3.12 -31.53 18.46
N THR A 488 2.95 -32.67 19.13
CA THR A 488 4.07 -33.52 19.50
C THR A 488 4.76 -34.03 18.23
N ALA A 489 6.09 -34.04 18.27
CA ALA A 489 6.85 -34.77 17.27
C ALA A 489 6.45 -36.25 17.40
N ARG A 490 5.87 -36.82 16.34
CA ARG A 490 5.80 -38.28 16.23
C ARG A 490 7.26 -38.76 16.20
N PRO A 491 7.66 -39.71 17.06
CA PRO A 491 9.05 -40.20 17.12
C PRO A 491 9.51 -40.78 15.79
#